data_AF-X1UXR1-F1
#
_entry.id   AF-X1UXR1-F1
#
_cell.length_a   1.000
_cell.length_b   1.000
_cell.length_c   1.000
_cell.angle_alpha   90.00
_cell.angle_beta   90.00
_cell.angle_gamma   90.00
#
_symmetry.space_group_name_H-M   'P 1'
#
loop_
_entity.id
_entity.type
_entity.pdbx_description
1 polymer ?
#
loop_
_entity_poly.entity_id
_entity_poly.type
_entity_poly.pdbx_seq_one_letter_code
_entity_poly.pdbx_strand_id
1 'polypeptide(L)' 'TEGRIVGISKLARVVEIIAKRPQLQERMTTQIADAIDEAIKPDGVAVVIQAEHLCMRWCSHIE' A
#
# COMPACT_ATOMS: atom_id res chain seq x y z
N THR A 1 -22.80 3.94 -6.82
CA THR A 1 -21.45 4.51 -6.97
C THR A 1 -21.48 5.58 -8.05
N GLU A 2 -21.32 6.85 -7.67
CA GLU A 2 -21.06 7.91 -8.66
C GLU A 2 -19.73 7.56 -9.35
N GLY A 3 -19.69 7.53 -10.69
CA GLY A 3 -18.55 7.07 -11.49
C GLY A 3 -17.29 7.94 -11.34
N ARG A 4 -16.67 7.92 -10.15
CA ARG A 4 -15.42 8.62 -9.84
C ARG A 4 -14.26 7.81 -10.40
N ILE A 5 -13.70 8.31 -11.49
CA ILE A 5 -12.53 7.73 -12.14
C ILE A 5 -11.28 8.35 -11.54
N VAL A 6 -10.37 7.50 -11.04
CA VAL A 6 -9.05 7.91 -10.55
C VAL A 6 -7.99 7.59 -11.60
N GLY A 7 -7.06 8.52 -11.81
CA GLY A 7 -5.89 8.26 -12.65
C GLY A 7 -4.92 7.31 -11.95
N ILE A 8 -4.36 6.35 -12.70
CA ILE A 8 -3.41 5.34 -12.20
C ILE A 8 -2.24 5.98 -11.44
N SER A 9 -1.75 7.13 -11.92
CA SER A 9 -0.66 7.87 -11.28
C SER A 9 -0.98 8.37 -9.86
N LYS A 10 -2.26 8.57 -9.51
CA LYS A 10 -2.66 8.95 -8.16
C LYS A 10 -2.59 7.77 -7.20
N LEU A 11 -2.94 6.56 -7.64
CA LEU A 11 -2.81 5.35 -6.84
C LEU A 11 -1.34 5.06 -6.51
N ALA A 12 -0.45 5.19 -7.50
CA ALA A 12 0.99 5.05 -7.29
C ALA A 12 1.53 6.06 -6.26
N ARG A 13 1.05 7.32 -6.32
CA ARG A 13 1.43 8.37 -5.35
C ARG A 13 0.98 8.05 -3.92
N VAL A 14 -0.22 7.49 -3.73
CA VAL A 14 -0.72 7.08 -2.41
C VAL A 14 0.22 6.03 -1.81
N VAL A 15 0.57 5.01 -2.59
CA VAL A 15 1.52 3.96 -2.17
C VAL A 15 2.87 4.56 -1.80
N GLU A 16 3.41 5.46 -2.63
CA GLU A 16 4.72 6.08 -2.41
C GLU A 16 4.75 6.94 -1.13
N ILE A 17 3.71 7.71 -0.86
CA ILE A 17 3.61 8.54 0.35
C ILE A 17 3.60 7.67 1.61
N ILE A 18 2.83 6.57 1.60
CA ILE A 18 2.71 5.68 2.76
C ILE A 18 4.00 4.89 2.99
N ALA A 19 4.68 4.48 1.91
CA ALA A 19 5.91 3.68 1.96
C ALA A 19 7.17 4.47 2.39
N LYS A 20 7.17 5.81 2.29
CA LYS A 20 8.33 6.68 2.60
C LYS A 20 8.66 6.86 4.08
N ARG A 21 8.21 5.95 4.94
CA ARG A 21 8.42 5.95 6.40
C ARG A 21 8.55 4.51 6.91
N PRO A 22 9.15 4.28 8.09
CA PRO A 22 9.14 2.95 8.70
C PRO A 22 7.70 2.43 8.81
N GLN A 23 7.44 1.26 8.26
CA GLN A 23 6.12 0.64 8.22
C GLN A 23 6.21 -0.85 8.54
N LEU A 24 5.14 -1.35 9.16
CA LEU A 24 4.82 -2.77 9.15
C LEU A 24 4.00 -3.05 7.89
N GLN A 25 4.27 -4.16 7.20
CA GLN A 25 3.64 -4.48 5.92
C GLN A 25 2.12 -4.58 6.05
N GLU A 26 1.63 -5.13 7.15
CA GLU A 26 0.21 -5.29 7.46
C GLU A 26 -0.46 -3.92 7.60
N ARG A 27 0.17 -2.99 8.33
CA ARG A 27 -0.37 -1.63 8.53
C ARG A 27 -0.37 -0.83 7.23
N MET A 28 0.68 -0.95 6.43
CA MET A 28 0.76 -0.29 5.13
C MET A 28 -0.39 -0.74 4.20
N THR A 29 -0.71 -2.04 4.21
CA THR A 29 -1.80 -2.60 3.40
C THR A 29 -3.14 -1.98 3.75
N THR A 30 -3.48 -1.94 5.05
CA THR A 30 -4.72 -1.31 5.53
C THR A 30 -4.76 0.18 5.24
N GLN A 31 -3.66 0.91 5.49
CA GLN A 31 -3.59 2.36 5.23
C GLN A 31 -3.81 2.72 3.76
N ILE A 32 -3.31 1.90 2.83
CA ILE A 32 -3.56 2.12 1.39
C ILE A 32 -5.03 1.85 1.06
N ALA A 33 -5.61 0.78 1.59
CA ALA A 33 -7.01 0.44 1.34
C ALA A 33 -7.96 1.53 1.87
N ASP A 34 -7.77 1.97 3.11
CA ASP A 34 -8.58 3.02 3.74
C ASP A 34 -8.47 4.35 2.98
N ALA A 35 -7.26 4.75 2.60
CA ALA A 35 -7.05 6.00 1.86
C ALA A 35 -7.75 6.00 0.49
N ILE A 36 -7.82 4.85 -0.18
CA ILE A 36 -8.52 4.69 -1.46
C ILE A 36 -10.03 4.69 -1.23
N ASP A 37 -10.51 3.98 -0.22
CA ASP A 37 -11.93 3.89 0.12
C ASP A 37 -12.51 5.25 0.51
N GLU A 38 -11.84 5.99 1.39
CA GLU A 38 -12.27 7.31 1.83
C GLU A 38 -12.32 8.33 0.69
N ALA A 39 -11.32 8.30 -0.20
CA ALA A 39 -11.21 9.27 -1.30
C ALA A 39 -12.19 8.98 -2.44
N ILE A 40 -12.32 7.71 -2.84
CA ILE A 40 -13.07 7.33 -4.05
C ILE A 40 -14.49 6.86 -3.71
N LYS A 41 -14.72 6.33 -2.51
CA LYS A 41 -15.95 5.65 -2.07
C LYS A 41 -16.45 4.63 -3.11
N PRO A 42 -15.60 3.65 -3.51
CA PRO A 42 -15.97 2.62 -4.47
C PRO A 42 -16.90 1.58 -3.81
N ASP A 43 -17.41 0.63 -4.59
CA ASP A 43 -18.17 -0.50 -4.05
C ASP A 43 -17.28 -1.50 -3.29
N GLY A 44 -15.96 -1.44 -3.51
CA GLY A 44 -14.96 -2.18 -2.75
C GLY A 44 -13.53 -1.85 -3.19
N VAL A 45 -12.58 -2.11 -2.29
CA VAL A 45 -11.13 -1.96 -2.52
C VAL A 45 -10.43 -3.25 -2.11
N ALA A 46 -9.48 -3.71 -2.92
CA ALA A 46 -8.58 -4.80 -2.57
C ALA A 46 -7.12 -4.34 -2.78
N VAL A 47 -6.28 -4.56 -1.77
CA VAL A 47 -4.86 -4.21 -1.79
C VAL A 47 -4.05 -5.45 -1.45
N VAL A 48 -3.08 -5.79 -2.30
CA VAL A 48 -2.13 -6.89 -2.08
C VAL A 48 -0.74 -6.31 -2.18
N ILE A 49 0.09 -6.57 -1.17
CA ILE A 49 1.47 -6.10 -1.11
C ILE A 49 2.40 -7.30 -1.05
N GLN A 50 3.38 -7.31 -1.95
CA GLN A 50 4.50 -8.23 -1.94
C GLN A 50 5.79 -7.40 -1.84
N ALA A 51 6.56 -7.64 -0.78
CA ALA A 51 7.79 -6.92 -0.50
C ALA A 51 8.79 -7.86 0.17
N GLU A 52 10.08 -7.53 0.04
CA GLU A 52 11.17 -8.22 0.73
C GLU A 52 11.64 -7.38 1.92
N HIS A 53 11.79 -8.02 3.08
CA HIS A 53 12.29 -7.38 4.29
C HIS A 53 13.79 -7.56 4.36
N LEU A 54 14.56 -6.52 4.00
CA LEU A 54 16.03 -6.58 3.99
C LEU A 54 16.63 -6.93 5.36
N CYS A 55 15.97 -6.51 6.45
CA CYS A 55 16.35 -6.88 7.82
C CYS A 55 16.25 -8.39 8.08
N MET A 56 15.32 -9.09 7.44
CA MET A 56 15.19 -10.55 7.55
C MET A 56 16.11 -11.26 6.56
N ARG A 57 16.29 -10.68 5.36
CA ARG A 57 17.14 -11.23 4.29
C ARG A 57 18.63 -11.26 4.64
N TRP A 58 19.11 -10.28 5.42
CA TRP A 58 20.51 -10.21 5.81
C TRP A 58 20.88 -11.18 6.94
N CYS A 59 20.01 -11.42 7.91
CA CYS A 59 20.28 -12.38 8.98
C CYS A 59 20.28 -13.84 8.49
N SER A 60 19.56 -14.16 7.42
CA SER A 60 19.50 -15.51 6.85
C SER A 60 20.74 -15.92 6.03
N HIS A 61 21.75 -15.05 5.93
CA HIS A 61 23.00 -15.31 5.18
C HIS A 61 24.24 -15.30 6.09
N ILE A 62 24.05 -15.39 7.40
CA ILE A 62 25.12 -15.61 8.36
C ILE A 62 25.40 -17.12 8.39
N GLU A 63 26.18 -17.58 7.42
CA GLU A 63 26.99 -18.81 7.56
C GLU A 63 28.37 -18.46 8.11
#